data_AF-U3GA57-F1
#
_entry.id   AF-U3GA57-F1
#
_cell.length_a   1.000
_cell.length_b   1.000
_cell.length_c   1.000
_cell.angle_alpha   90.00
_cell.angle_beta   90.00
_cell.angle_gamma   90.00
#
_symmetry.space_group_name_H-M   'P 1'
#
loop_
_entity.id
_entity.type
_entity.pdbx_description
1 polymer ?
#
loop_
_entity_poly.entity_id
_entity_poly.type
_entity_poly.pdbx_seq_one_letter_code
_entity_poly.pdbx_strand_id
1 'polypeptide(L)' 'MDYDCGGIVDGRLSIAQAGEALFQLMLATASGTRTKSELNGLGDNEFVPWQLGAVM' A
#
# COMPACT_ATOMS: atom_id res chain seq x y z
N MET A 1 0.99 5.97 5.88
CA MET A 1 -0.04 5.04 5.39
C MET A 1 -0.89 5.77 4.38
N ASP A 2 -1.04 5.19 3.19
CA ASP A 2 -1.90 5.73 2.11
C ASP A 2 -3.38 5.34 2.29
N TYR A 3 -3.64 4.29 3.08
CA TYR A 3 -4.97 3.75 3.33
C TYR A 3 -5.12 3.30 4.78
N ASP A 4 -6.26 3.62 5.41
CA ASP A 4 -6.63 3.17 6.75
C ASP A 4 -7.77 2.15 6.66
N CYS A 5 -7.46 0.89 6.93
CA CYS A 5 -8.44 -0.20 7.02
C CYS A 5 -8.98 -0.42 8.44
N GLY A 6 -8.53 0.35 9.44
CA GLY A 6 -8.96 0.23 10.84
C GLY A 6 -10.46 0.47 11.02
N GLY A 7 -11.09 1.21 10.09
CA GLY A 7 -12.55 1.36 10.04
C GLY A 7 -13.33 0.05 9.98
N ILE A 8 -12.73 -1.05 9.51
CA ILE A 8 -13.35 -2.39 9.55
C ILE A 8 -13.51 -2.87 11.00
N VAL A 9 -12.46 -2.72 11.81
CA VAL A 9 -12.45 -3.14 13.22
C VAL A 9 -13.36 -2.25 14.05
N ASP A 10 -13.38 -0.94 13.76
CA ASP A 10 -14.26 0.02 14.43
C ASP A 10 -15.75 -0.13 14.03
N GLY A 11 -16.08 -1.03 13.09
CA GLY A 11 -17.44 -1.22 12.57
C GLY A 11 -17.94 -0.08 11.67
N ARG A 12 -17.07 0.86 11.28
CA ARG A 12 -17.39 2.00 10.40
C ARG A 12 -17.41 1.60 8.92
N LEU A 13 -16.73 0.51 8.55
CA LEU A 13 -16.64 -0.01 7.19
C LEU A 13 -16.89 -1.52 7.17
N SER A 14 -17.64 -1.99 6.17
CA SER A 14 -17.63 -3.41 5.81
C SER A 14 -16.38 -3.74 4.98
N ILE A 15 -16.02 -5.03 4.91
CA ILE A 15 -14.91 -5.51 4.08
C ILE A 15 -15.11 -5.12 2.61
N ALA A 16 -16.34 -5.22 2.08
CA ALA A 16 -16.63 -4.87 0.69
C ALA A 16 -16.42 -3.38 0.41
N GLN A 17 -16.87 -2.51 1.32
CA GLN A 17 -16.65 -1.05 1.21
C GLN A 17 -15.16 -0.69 1.30
N ALA A 18 -14.43 -1.34 2.21
CA ALA A 18 -13.00 -1.13 2.32
C ALA A 18 -12.26 -1.61 1.05
N GLY A 19 -12.66 -2.76 0.50
CA GLY A 19 -12.11 -3.28 -0.75
C GLY A 19 -12.30 -2.35 -1.94
N GLU A 20 -13.52 -1.80 -2.10
CA GLU A 20 -13.79 -0.82 -3.17
C GLU A 20 -12.93 0.44 -3.02
N ALA A 21 -12.84 1.00 -1.80
CA ALA A 21 -12.04 2.18 -1.54
C ALA A 21 -10.54 1.94 -1.81
N LEU A 22 -10.02 0.77 -1.44
CA LEU A 22 -8.64 0.38 -1.73
C LEU A 22 -8.42 0.21 -3.23
N PHE A 23 -9.37 -0.39 -3.96
CA PHE A 23 -9.26 -0.56 -5.41
C PHE A 23 -9.21 0.79 -6.14
N GLN A 24 -10.06 1.74 -5.75
CA GLN A 24 -10.00 3.10 -6.30
C GLN A 24 -8.66 3.80 -6.00
N LEU A 25 -8.12 3.61 -4.80
CA LEU A 25 -6.78 4.12 -4.47
C LEU A 25 -5.70 3.49 -5.35
N MET A 26 -5.76 2.18 -5.61
CA MET A 26 -4.82 1.50 -6.52
C MET A 26 -4.87 2.12 -7.92
N LEU A 27 -6.07 2.35 -8.47
CA LEU A 27 -6.25 2.99 -9.77
C LEU A 27 -5.69 4.42 -9.78
N ALA A 28 -5.98 5.22 -8.75
CA ALA A 28 -5.48 6.59 -8.66
C ALA A 28 -3.95 6.66 -8.58
N THR A 29 -3.33 5.75 -7.82
CA THR A 29 -1.87 5.61 -7.72
C THR A 29 -1.26 5.19 -9.05
N ALA A 30 -1.80 4.16 -9.70
CA ALA A 30 -1.36 3.74 -11.03
C ALA A 30 -1.53 4.85 -12.09
N SER A 31 -2.50 5.75 -11.88
CA SER A 31 -2.74 6.93 -12.73
C SER A 31 -1.84 8.12 -12.39
N GLY A 32 -0.88 7.97 -11.47
CA GLY A 32 0.14 8.99 -11.17
C GLY A 32 -0.04 9.73 -9.84
N THR A 33 -1.00 9.33 -8.99
CA THR A 33 -1.06 9.85 -7.62
C THR A 33 0.13 9.32 -6.83
N ARG A 34 0.99 10.21 -6.32
CA ARG A 34 2.17 9.82 -5.54
C ARG A 34 1.77 9.27 -4.17
N THR A 35 2.33 8.12 -3.81
CA THR A 35 2.17 7.49 -2.50
C THR A 35 2.97 8.19 -1.42
N LYS A 36 2.66 7.90 -0.14
CA LYS A 36 3.46 8.36 1.00
C LYS A 36 4.89 7.84 0.93
N SER A 37 5.16 6.64 0.40
CA SER A 37 6.54 6.13 0.23
C SER A 37 7.34 7.08 -0.68
N GLU A 38 6.79 7.39 -1.86
CA GLU A 38 7.43 8.28 -2.85
C GLU A 38 7.58 9.71 -2.36
N LEU A 39 6.63 10.21 -1.55
CA LEU A 39 6.70 11.56 -0.99
C LEU A 39 7.77 11.68 0.10
N ASN A 40 8.06 10.60 0.82
CA ASN A 40 9.07 10.57 1.88
C ASN A 40 10.44 10.05 1.38
N GLY A 41 10.59 9.78 0.09
CA GLY A 41 11.86 9.30 -0.49
C GLY A 41 12.25 7.89 -0.03
N LEU A 42 11.29 7.03 0.29
CA LEU A 42 11.55 5.70 0.83
C LEU A 42 11.84 4.63 -0.24
N GLY A 43 11.65 4.93 -1.53
CA GLY A 43 11.80 3.97 -2.63
C GLY A 43 13.22 3.43 -2.84
N ASP A 44 14.27 4.17 -2.45
CA ASP A 44 15.66 3.76 -2.65
C ASP A 44 16.03 2.51 -1.82
N ASN A 45 15.32 2.26 -0.73
CA ASN A 45 15.55 1.11 0.15
C ASN A 45 14.64 -0.09 -0.16
N GLU A 46 13.81 -0.02 -1.21
CA GLU A 46 12.83 -1.07 -1.53
C GLU A 46 13.37 -2.12 -2.53
N PHE A 47 14.52 -1.86 -3.19
CA PHE A 47 15.13 -2.83 -4.10
C PHE A 47 15.96 -3.88 -3.34
N VAL A 48 15.27 -4.91 -2.85
CA VAL A 48 15.89 -6.05 -2.16
C VAL A 48 15.67 -7.32 -3.00
N PRO A 49 16.60 -7.65 -3.93
CA PRO A 49 16.45 -8.84 -4.75
C PRO A 49 16.43 -10.10 -3.89
N TRP A 50 15.55 -11.03 -4.23
CA TRP A 50 15.48 -12.32 -3.56
C TRP A 50 16.81 -13.07 -3.72
N GLN A 51 17.45 -13.41 -2.60
CA GLN A 51 18.69 -14.17 -2.64
C GLN A 51 18.40 -15.65 -2.89
N LEU A 52 19.00 -16.19 -3.95
CA LEU A 52 18.94 -17.62 -4.25
C LEU A 52 20.01 -18.35 -3.44
N GLY A 53 19.59 -19.26 -2.56
CA GLY A 53 20.50 -20.08 -1.74
C GLY A 53 20.74 -19.50 -0.34
N ALA A 54 21.52 -20.22 0.47
CA ALA A 54 21.90 -19.76 1.80
C ALA A 54 23.02 -18.71 1.71
N VAL A 55 22.85 -17.63 2.46
CA VAL A 55 23.81 -16.53 2.60
C VAL A 55 24.36 -16.61 4.02
N MET A 56 25.69 -16.55 4.20
CA MET A 56 26.34 -16.43 5.51
C MET A 56 26.56 -14.97 5.90
#